data_AF-A0A8T1BEJ4-F1
#
_entry.id   AF-A0A8T1BEJ4-F1
#
_cell.length_a   1.000
_cell.length_b   1.000
_cell.length_c   1.000
_cell.angle_alpha   90.00
_cell.angle_beta   90.00
_cell.angle_gamma   90.00
#
_symmetry.space_group_name_H-M   'P 1'
#
loop_
_entity.id
_entity.type
_entity.pdbx_description
1 polymer ?
#
loop_
_entity_poly.entity_id
_entity_poly.type
_entity_poly.pdbx_seq_one_letter_code
_entity_poly.pdbx_strand_id
1 'polypeptide(L)'
;MGAVNITFISFNGVLPITSKERTAFYRERASQTYNAFWYFIGSTLVEIPYCFGISLLFMAIFYPMVGFTGVADFFTSWFNLSLIVTLMAYFGQFLIYLLPSMDVGSVFMVLINTICILFTGFNPPSVSIPNGYKWLHDITPHKYAFASLTAIVFGDCPADGDGSERGCQQMTGTPPNLPDSITLKEYMETNFLVKRSEIWQNCGILVAWICVLRFLTLLALRYVNHQTR
;
A
#
# COMPACT_ATOMS: atom_id res chain seq x y z
N MET A 1 -2.86 -10.41 5.59
CA MET A 1 -2.72 -11.11 4.29
C MET A 1 -3.74 -10.65 3.25
N GLY A 2 -5.06 -10.60 3.56
CA GLY A 2 -6.08 -10.11 2.63
C GLY A 2 -5.82 -8.71 2.05
N ALA A 3 -5.39 -7.76 2.89
CA ALA A 3 -5.02 -6.41 2.47
C ALA A 3 -3.85 -6.34 1.47
N VAL A 4 -2.93 -7.32 1.47
CA VAL A 4 -1.79 -7.37 0.53
C VAL A 4 -2.23 -7.93 -0.82
N ASN A 5 -3.14 -8.92 -0.80
CA ASN A 5 -3.65 -9.54 -2.02
C ASN A 5 -4.48 -8.56 -2.86
N ILE A 6 -5.30 -7.72 -2.23
CA ILE A 6 -6.02 -6.67 -2.97
C ILE A 6 -5.05 -5.69 -3.63
N THR A 7 -3.94 -5.34 -2.97
CA THR A 7 -2.94 -4.46 -3.56
C THR A 7 -2.27 -5.10 -4.78
N PHE A 8 -1.97 -6.40 -4.73
CA PHE A 8 -1.45 -7.14 -5.88
C PHE A 8 -2.44 -7.19 -7.05
N ILE A 9 -3.72 -7.41 -6.78
CA ILE A 9 -4.78 -7.43 -7.81
C ILE A 9 -4.91 -6.05 -8.47
N SER A 10 -4.97 -4.98 -7.69
CA SER A 10 -5.02 -3.61 -8.22
C SER A 10 -3.79 -3.29 -9.08
N PHE A 11 -2.60 -3.70 -8.64
CA PHE A 11 -1.36 -3.47 -9.37
C PHE A 11 -1.33 -4.22 -10.72
N ASN A 12 -1.82 -5.46 -10.75
CA ASN A 12 -1.90 -6.25 -11.99
C ASN A 12 -3.00 -5.78 -12.96
N GLY A 13 -4.16 -5.39 -12.42
CA GLY A 13 -5.31 -4.96 -13.23
C GLY A 13 -5.07 -3.67 -14.00
N VAL A 14 -4.20 -2.78 -13.49
CA VAL A 14 -3.88 -1.49 -14.11
C VAL A 14 -2.98 -1.64 -15.34
N LEU A 15 -2.05 -2.62 -15.36
CA LEU A 15 -1.09 -2.80 -16.46
C LEU A 15 -1.73 -2.86 -17.87
N PRO A 16 -2.70 -3.76 -18.15
CA PRO A 16 -3.30 -3.86 -19.48
C PRO A 16 -4.12 -2.62 -19.85
N ILE A 17 -4.74 -1.97 -18.87
CA ILE A 17 -5.57 -0.77 -19.09
C ILE A 17 -4.65 0.38 -19.51
N THR A 18 -3.62 0.67 -18.70
CA THR A 18 -2.67 1.76 -19.00
C THR A 18 -1.88 1.50 -20.28
N SER A 19 -1.57 0.24 -20.61
CA SER A 19 -0.89 -0.09 -21.87
C SER A 19 -1.74 0.28 -23.09
N LYS A 20 -3.06 0.06 -23.03
CA LYS A 20 -3.99 0.46 -24.09
C LYS A 20 -4.12 1.98 -24.18
N GLU A 21 -4.25 2.66 -23.03
CA GLU A 21 -4.35 4.11 -22.97
C GLU A 21 -3.09 4.81 -23.49
N ARG A 22 -1.90 4.28 -23.19
CA ARG A 22 -0.62 4.83 -23.66
C ARG A 22 -0.57 4.93 -25.20
N THR A 23 -1.10 3.93 -25.90
CA THR A 23 -1.14 3.93 -27.37
C THR A 23 -2.07 5.01 -27.90
N ALA A 24 -3.24 5.19 -27.29
CA ALA A 24 -4.16 6.27 -27.64
C ALA A 24 -3.56 7.65 -27.36
N PHE A 25 -2.91 7.80 -26.19
CA PHE A 25 -2.22 9.02 -25.77
C PHE A 25 -1.15 9.45 -26.79
N TYR A 26 -0.29 8.52 -27.25
CA TYR A 26 0.74 8.87 -28.22
C TYR A 26 0.15 9.36 -29.56
N ARG A 27 -0.95 8.75 -30.02
CA ARG A 27 -1.65 9.19 -31.23
C ARG A 27 -2.23 10.60 -31.07
N GLU A 28 -2.88 10.88 -29.95
CA GLU A 28 -3.51 12.18 -29.67
C GLU A 28 -2.49 13.29 -29.42
N ARG A 29 -1.34 12.94 -28.84
CA ARG A 29 -0.21 13.86 -28.71
C ARG A 29 0.43 14.17 -30.07
N ALA A 30 0.53 13.20 -30.97
CA ALA A 30 1.03 13.43 -32.32
C ALA A 30 0.12 14.37 -33.14
N SER A 31 -1.19 14.34 -32.91
CA SER A 31 -2.14 15.30 -33.49
C SER A 31 -2.25 16.63 -32.73
N GLN A 32 -1.40 16.84 -31.71
CA GLN A 32 -1.40 18.04 -30.86
C GLN A 32 -2.75 18.37 -30.19
N THR A 33 -3.57 17.35 -29.90
CA THR A 33 -4.90 17.56 -29.31
C THR A 33 -4.83 18.07 -27.87
N TYR A 34 -3.85 17.60 -27.09
CA TYR A 34 -3.60 18.09 -25.73
C TYR A 34 -2.14 17.82 -25.28
N ASN A 35 -1.70 18.54 -24.26
CA ASN A 35 -0.38 18.37 -23.63
C ASN A 35 -0.39 17.17 -22.65
N ALA A 36 0.76 16.50 -22.49
CA ALA A 36 0.99 15.42 -21.53
C ALA A 36 0.54 15.75 -20.09
N PHE A 37 0.66 17.02 -19.70
CA PHE A 37 0.22 17.50 -18.39
C PHE A 37 -1.29 17.35 -18.15
N TRP A 38 -2.13 17.65 -19.15
CA TRP A 38 -3.58 17.55 -19.01
C TRP A 38 -4.06 16.10 -18.95
N TYR A 39 -3.45 15.24 -19.75
CA TYR A 39 -3.67 13.79 -19.65
C TYR A 39 -3.27 13.25 -18.28
N PHE A 40 -2.11 13.67 -17.76
CA PHE A 40 -1.66 13.29 -16.43
C PHE A 40 -2.63 13.71 -15.33
N ILE A 41 -3.18 14.94 -15.38
CA ILE A 41 -4.17 15.38 -14.39
C ILE A 41 -5.43 14.51 -14.48
N GLY A 42 -5.96 14.32 -15.70
CA GLY A 42 -7.16 13.51 -15.93
C GLY A 42 -6.99 12.07 -15.42
N SER A 43 -5.89 11.41 -15.78
CA SER A 43 -5.61 10.04 -15.32
C SER A 43 -5.40 9.97 -13.81
N THR A 44 -4.80 10.99 -13.18
CA THR A 44 -4.67 11.04 -11.71
C THR A 44 -6.05 11.11 -11.05
N LEU A 45 -6.90 12.05 -11.50
CA LEU A 45 -8.18 12.34 -10.85
C LEU A 45 -9.20 11.22 -10.99
N VAL A 46 -9.21 10.51 -12.11
CA VAL A 46 -10.13 9.38 -12.34
C VAL A 46 -9.74 8.16 -11.51
N GLU A 47 -8.45 7.96 -11.25
CA GLU A 47 -7.95 6.79 -10.51
C GLU A 47 -8.30 6.84 -9.02
N ILE A 48 -8.34 8.03 -8.41
CA ILE A 48 -8.64 8.22 -6.98
C ILE A 48 -10.02 7.65 -6.60
N PRO A 49 -11.15 8.08 -7.18
CA PRO A 49 -12.47 7.57 -6.82
C PRO A 49 -12.61 6.07 -7.13
N TYR A 50 -11.93 5.57 -8.19
CA TYR A 50 -11.93 4.14 -8.51
C TYR A 50 -11.26 3.31 -7.41
N CYS A 51 -10.05 3.70 -6.98
CA CYS A 51 -9.31 3.04 -5.91
C CYS A 51 -10.03 3.10 -4.55
N PHE A 52 -10.63 4.25 -4.23
CA PHE A 52 -11.39 4.42 -2.99
C PHE A 52 -12.70 3.61 -3.01
N GLY A 53 -13.37 3.52 -4.16
CA GLY A 53 -14.59 2.73 -4.32
C GLY A 53 -14.34 1.22 -4.20
N ILE A 54 -13.32 0.69 -4.89
CA ILE A 54 -13.02 -0.76 -4.84
C ILE A 54 -12.54 -1.19 -3.46
N SER A 55 -11.72 -0.37 -2.79
CA SER A 55 -11.26 -0.64 -1.43
C SER A 55 -12.40 -0.51 -0.40
N LEU A 56 -13.37 0.38 -0.61
CA LEU A 56 -14.56 0.48 0.23
C LEU A 56 -15.41 -0.79 0.12
N LEU A 57 -15.67 -1.24 -1.11
CA LEU A 57 -16.43 -2.45 -1.38
C LEU A 57 -15.77 -3.67 -0.74
N PHE A 58 -14.44 -3.77 -0.84
CA PHE A 58 -13.68 -4.82 -0.17
C PHE A 58 -13.80 -4.73 1.35
N MET A 59 -13.56 -3.55 1.94
CA MET A 59 -13.61 -3.36 3.39
C MET A 59 -14.99 -3.60 3.97
N ALA A 60 -16.05 -3.17 3.28
CA ALA A 60 -17.43 -3.36 3.71
C ALA A 60 -17.79 -4.85 3.91
N ILE A 61 -17.16 -5.74 3.13
CA ILE A 61 -17.35 -7.20 3.26
C ILE A 61 -16.32 -7.79 4.22
N PHE A 62 -15.05 -7.44 4.06
CA PHE A 62 -13.94 -8.04 4.80
C PHE A 62 -13.96 -7.71 6.29
N TYR A 63 -14.25 -6.46 6.64
CA TYR A 63 -14.21 -5.99 8.03
C TYR A 63 -15.21 -6.74 8.94
N PRO A 64 -16.51 -6.86 8.60
CA PRO A 64 -17.44 -7.68 9.39
C PRO A 64 -17.17 -9.18 9.27
N MET A 65 -16.66 -9.67 8.14
CA MET A 65 -16.34 -11.11 7.95
C MET A 65 -15.27 -11.60 8.93
N VAL A 66 -14.28 -10.77 9.25
CA VAL A 66 -13.24 -11.07 10.24
C VAL A 66 -13.75 -10.83 11.68
N GLY A 67 -14.92 -10.19 11.82
CA GLY A 67 -15.52 -9.83 13.11
C GLY A 67 -14.98 -8.54 13.70
N PHE A 68 -14.31 -7.68 12.92
CA PHE A 68 -13.86 -6.39 13.41
C PHE A 68 -15.05 -5.44 13.67
N THR A 69 -14.91 -4.62 14.70
CA THR A 69 -15.97 -3.76 15.25
C THR A 69 -15.41 -2.36 15.45
N GLY A 70 -16.22 -1.32 15.21
CA GLY A 70 -15.80 0.06 15.38
C GLY A 70 -15.91 0.87 14.09
N VAL A 71 -16.77 1.89 14.08
CA VAL A 71 -17.01 2.71 12.89
C VAL A 71 -15.80 3.61 12.57
N ALA A 72 -15.18 4.19 13.59
CA ALA A 72 -13.99 5.03 13.41
C ALA A 72 -12.79 4.24 12.88
N ASP A 73 -12.56 3.04 13.44
CA ASP A 73 -11.48 2.15 13.01
C ASP A 73 -11.74 1.57 11.61
N PHE A 74 -13.02 1.32 11.26
CA PHE A 74 -13.40 0.96 9.89
C PHE A 74 -12.99 2.03 8.88
N PHE A 75 -13.40 3.29 9.10
CA PHE A 75 -13.08 4.38 8.16
C PHE A 75 -11.58 4.68 8.11
N THR A 76 -10.88 4.60 9.24
CA THR A 76 -9.42 4.81 9.28
C THR A 76 -8.68 3.68 8.56
N SER A 77 -9.11 2.43 8.75
CA SER A 77 -8.55 1.27 8.04
C SER A 77 -8.83 1.34 6.54
N TRP A 78 -10.05 1.73 6.17
CA TRP A 78 -10.43 1.92 4.77
C TRP A 78 -9.61 3.02 4.11
N PHE A 79 -9.43 4.17 4.78
CA PHE A 79 -8.61 5.25 4.27
C PHE A 79 -7.15 4.81 4.06
N ASN A 80 -6.55 4.12 5.04
CA ASN A 80 -5.19 3.60 4.91
C ASN A 80 -5.08 2.57 3.77
N LEU A 81 -6.04 1.66 3.64
CA LEU A 81 -6.08 0.68 2.56
C LEU A 81 -6.22 1.36 1.19
N SER A 82 -7.06 2.39 1.10
CA SER A 82 -7.25 3.17 -0.12
C SER A 82 -5.94 3.81 -0.58
N LEU A 83 -5.17 4.40 0.35
CA LEU A 83 -3.87 5.01 0.04
C LEU A 83 -2.87 4.01 -0.54
N ILE A 84 -2.72 2.83 0.07
CA ILE A 84 -1.77 1.81 -0.44
C ILE A 84 -2.22 1.21 -1.78
N VAL A 85 -3.53 1.03 -1.98
CA VAL A 85 -4.11 0.60 -3.27
C VAL A 85 -3.83 1.64 -4.36
N THR A 86 -4.11 2.92 -4.09
CA THR A 86 -3.80 4.03 -5.01
C THR A 86 -2.30 4.13 -5.30
N LEU A 87 -1.44 3.95 -4.30
CA LEU A 87 0.00 3.95 -4.48
C LEU A 87 0.45 2.87 -5.47
N MET A 88 -0.04 1.63 -5.30
CA MET A 88 0.32 0.54 -6.22
C MET A 88 -0.29 0.72 -7.61
N ALA A 89 -1.52 1.21 -7.72
CA ALA A 89 -2.11 1.54 -9.01
C ALA A 89 -1.22 2.53 -9.79
N TYR A 90 -0.79 3.61 -9.14
CA TYR A 90 0.13 4.58 -9.76
C TYR A 90 1.52 4.03 -10.02
N PHE A 91 2.02 3.14 -9.18
CA PHE A 91 3.27 2.44 -9.46
C PHE A 91 3.14 1.58 -10.74
N GLY A 92 1.97 0.99 -11.00
CA GLY A 92 1.70 0.19 -12.20
C GLY A 92 1.68 1.06 -13.44
N GLN A 93 1.01 2.20 -13.35
CA GLN A 93 1.00 3.21 -14.41
C GLN A 93 2.42 3.70 -14.72
N PHE A 94 3.19 4.02 -13.68
CA PHE A 94 4.59 4.45 -13.83
C PHE A 94 5.43 3.44 -14.61
N LEU A 95 5.35 2.14 -14.25
CA LEU A 95 6.09 1.10 -14.95
C LEU A 95 5.72 1.00 -16.43
N ILE A 96 4.42 1.10 -16.77
CA ILE A 96 3.97 1.07 -18.18
C ILE A 96 4.45 2.29 -18.96
N TYR A 97 4.49 3.48 -18.37
CA TYR A 97 5.01 4.64 -19.08
C TYR A 97 6.54 4.61 -19.21
N LEU A 98 7.23 4.00 -18.26
CA LEU A 98 8.69 3.87 -18.28
C LEU A 98 9.17 2.79 -19.25
N LEU A 99 8.54 1.61 -19.25
CA LEU A 99 9.01 0.42 -19.95
C LEU A 99 8.38 0.28 -21.35
N PRO A 100 9.11 -0.26 -22.35
CA PRO A 100 8.61 -0.33 -23.73
C PRO A 100 7.46 -1.32 -23.92
N SER A 101 7.51 -2.48 -23.25
CA SER A 101 6.52 -3.56 -23.41
C SER A 101 5.80 -3.90 -22.11
N MET A 102 4.55 -4.38 -22.26
CA MET A 102 3.74 -4.85 -21.14
C MET A 102 4.35 -6.09 -20.47
N ASP A 103 4.96 -6.98 -21.25
CA ASP A 103 5.61 -8.20 -20.73
C ASP A 103 6.81 -7.87 -19.84
N VAL A 104 7.63 -6.89 -20.22
CA VAL A 104 8.74 -6.44 -19.37
C VAL A 104 8.17 -5.75 -18.12
N GLY A 105 7.13 -4.92 -18.28
CA GLY A 105 6.41 -4.28 -17.17
C GLY A 105 5.90 -5.27 -16.13
N SER A 106 5.29 -6.37 -16.56
CA SER A 106 4.72 -7.38 -15.66
C SER A 106 5.80 -8.14 -14.88
N VAL A 107 6.96 -8.42 -15.49
CA VAL A 107 8.09 -9.05 -14.79
C VAL A 107 8.64 -8.13 -13.70
N PHE A 108 8.88 -6.85 -14.01
CA PHE A 108 9.33 -5.88 -13.00
C PHE A 108 8.28 -5.66 -11.91
N MET A 109 6.99 -5.67 -12.26
CA MET A 109 5.88 -5.58 -11.32
C MET A 109 5.97 -6.68 -10.26
N VAL A 110 6.04 -7.95 -10.70
CA VAL A 110 6.10 -9.11 -9.80
C VAL A 110 7.36 -9.07 -8.93
N LEU A 111 8.51 -8.73 -9.51
CA LEU A 111 9.78 -8.65 -8.78
C LEU A 111 9.71 -7.60 -7.66
N ILE A 112 9.29 -6.38 -7.98
CA ILE A 112 9.24 -5.29 -7.02
C ILE A 112 8.18 -5.55 -5.95
N ASN A 113 7.02 -6.09 -6.34
CA ASN A 113 5.97 -6.45 -5.38
C ASN A 113 6.45 -7.53 -4.40
N THR A 114 7.14 -8.56 -4.89
CA THR A 114 7.69 -9.64 -4.04
C THR A 114 8.69 -9.09 -3.04
N ILE A 115 9.60 -8.20 -3.48
CA ILE A 115 10.56 -7.54 -2.59
C ILE A 115 9.82 -6.70 -1.54
N CYS A 116 8.82 -5.91 -1.94
CA CYS A 116 8.04 -5.11 -1.02
C CYS A 116 7.32 -5.96 0.03
N ILE A 117 6.71 -7.09 -0.37
CA ILE A 117 6.01 -7.99 0.56
C ILE A 117 6.99 -8.60 1.56
N LEU A 118 8.16 -9.06 1.09
CA LEU A 118 9.18 -9.66 1.94
C LEU A 118 9.67 -8.68 3.02
N PHE A 119 9.88 -7.42 2.65
CA PHE A 119 10.36 -6.38 3.56
C PHE A 119 9.23 -5.57 4.22
N THR A 120 7.98 -6.04 4.16
CA THR A 120 6.85 -5.40 4.87
C THR A 120 6.98 -5.51 6.39
N GLY A 121 7.78 -6.46 6.90
CA GLY A 121 8.02 -6.65 8.34
C GLY A 121 7.07 -7.62 9.03
N PHE A 122 6.21 -8.33 8.27
CA PHE A 122 5.35 -9.40 8.82
C PHE A 122 6.08 -10.76 8.88
N ASN A 123 6.72 -11.17 7.79
CA ASN A 123 7.49 -12.40 7.72
C ASN A 123 8.70 -12.18 6.79
N PRO A 124 9.92 -11.95 7.31
CA PRO A 124 10.31 -11.96 8.73
C PRO A 124 9.76 -10.77 9.54
N PRO A 125 9.62 -10.90 10.89
CA PRO A 125 9.30 -9.79 11.78
C PRO A 125 10.30 -8.63 11.66
N SER A 126 9.82 -7.39 11.81
CA SER A 126 10.64 -6.17 11.67
C SER A 126 11.95 -6.20 12.48
N VAL A 127 11.96 -6.82 13.66
CA VAL A 127 13.15 -6.91 14.54
C VAL A 127 14.21 -7.90 14.07
N SER A 128 13.85 -8.91 13.29
CA SER A 128 14.81 -9.93 12.82
C SER A 128 15.44 -9.59 11.47
N ILE A 129 15.07 -8.45 10.88
CA ILE A 129 15.67 -7.95 9.64
C ILE A 129 17.13 -7.52 9.93
N PRO A 130 18.14 -8.10 9.24
CA PRO A 130 19.53 -7.74 9.46
C PRO A 130 19.80 -6.25 9.16
N ASN A 131 20.71 -5.64 9.93
CA ASN A 131 21.04 -4.21 9.81
C ASN A 131 21.37 -3.77 8.37
N GLY A 132 22.00 -4.63 7.56
CA GLY A 132 22.34 -4.33 6.16
C GLY A 132 21.14 -4.18 5.22
N TYR A 133 19.98 -4.76 5.55
CA TYR A 133 18.75 -4.69 4.74
C TYR A 133 17.68 -3.78 5.36
N LYS A 134 17.98 -3.14 6.50
CA LYS A 134 17.03 -2.29 7.22
C LYS A 134 16.56 -1.09 6.39
N TRP A 135 17.43 -0.53 5.55
CA TRP A 135 17.08 0.55 4.63
C TRP A 135 15.98 0.14 3.63
N LEU A 136 15.97 -1.13 3.19
CA LEU A 136 14.98 -1.64 2.24
C LEU A 136 13.61 -1.80 2.91
N HIS A 137 13.61 -2.19 4.18
CA HIS A 137 12.41 -2.17 5.01
C HIS A 137 11.86 -0.75 5.20
N ASP A 138 12.72 0.25 5.44
CA ASP A 138 12.30 1.64 5.66
C ASP A 138 11.80 2.34 4.39
N ILE A 139 12.32 1.98 3.21
CA ILE A 139 11.84 2.52 1.92
C ILE A 139 10.51 1.87 1.51
N THR A 140 10.25 0.64 1.92
CA THR A 140 9.10 -0.13 1.45
C THR A 140 7.78 0.48 1.92
N PRO A 141 6.90 0.94 1.02
CA PRO A 141 5.65 1.60 1.42
C PRO A 141 4.67 0.64 2.12
N HIS A 142 4.72 -0.65 1.79
CA HIS A 142 3.87 -1.68 2.39
C HIS A 142 4.06 -1.80 3.90
N LYS A 143 5.27 -1.51 4.43
CA LYS A 143 5.55 -1.46 5.87
C LYS A 143 4.61 -0.49 6.58
N TYR A 144 4.47 0.73 6.06
CA TYR A 144 3.68 1.79 6.69
C TYR A 144 2.17 1.48 6.65
N ALA A 145 1.70 0.88 5.56
CA ALA A 145 0.32 0.40 5.46
C ALA A 145 0.06 -0.75 6.45
N PHE A 146 0.95 -1.74 6.51
CA PHE A 146 0.86 -2.86 7.45
C PHE A 146 0.89 -2.39 8.90
N ALA A 147 1.82 -1.51 9.26
CA ALA A 147 1.92 -0.97 10.61
C ALA A 147 0.65 -0.21 11.02
N SER A 148 0.10 0.61 10.12
CA SER A 148 -1.13 1.36 10.39
C SER A 148 -2.34 0.46 10.57
N LEU A 149 -2.58 -0.48 9.64
CA LEU A 149 -3.72 -1.41 9.72
C LEU A 149 -3.66 -2.25 10.99
N THR A 150 -2.47 -2.76 11.33
CA THR A 150 -2.24 -3.55 12.54
C THR A 150 -2.47 -2.71 13.80
N ALA A 151 -1.97 -1.46 13.82
CA ALA A 151 -2.14 -0.55 14.93
C ALA A 151 -3.61 -0.11 15.16
N ILE A 152 -4.39 0.06 14.08
CA ILE A 152 -5.81 0.42 14.18
C ILE A 152 -6.60 -0.73 14.81
N VAL A 153 -6.39 -1.96 14.36
CA VAL A 153 -7.19 -3.12 14.79
C VAL A 153 -6.78 -3.64 16.18
N PHE A 154 -5.48 -3.62 16.48
CA PHE A 154 -4.96 -4.30 17.66
C PHE A 154 -4.23 -3.36 18.64
N GLY A 155 -4.04 -2.09 18.29
CA GLY A 155 -3.24 -1.16 19.09
C GLY A 155 -3.99 -0.50 20.25
N ASP A 156 -5.31 -0.70 20.37
CA ASP A 156 -6.09 -0.17 21.48
C ASP A 156 -6.03 -1.06 22.70
N CYS A 157 -5.53 -0.49 23.79
CA CYS A 157 -5.66 -1.04 25.13
C CYS A 157 -5.66 0.11 26.15
N PRO A 158 -6.85 0.68 26.46
CA PRO A 158 -6.97 1.72 27.48
C PRO A 158 -6.78 1.13 28.88
N ALA A 159 -6.00 1.82 29.73
CA ALA A 159 -5.70 1.37 31.10
C ALA A 159 -6.93 1.32 32.02
N ASP A 160 -7.94 2.16 31.74
CA ASP A 160 -9.21 2.23 32.49
C ASP A 160 -10.33 1.38 31.86
N GLY A 161 -10.03 0.57 30.84
CA GLY A 161 -11.02 -0.24 30.13
C GLY A 161 -11.31 -1.59 30.79
N ASP A 162 -12.42 -2.21 30.43
CA ASP A 162 -12.89 -3.54 30.88
C ASP A 162 -11.99 -4.71 30.38
N GLY A 163 -10.82 -4.42 29.78
CA GLY A 163 -9.92 -5.42 29.21
C GLY A 163 -10.48 -6.22 28.02
N SER A 164 -11.69 -5.88 27.56
CA SER A 164 -12.42 -6.57 26.48
C SER A 164 -11.89 -6.25 25.08
N GLU A 165 -11.10 -5.17 24.95
CA GLU A 165 -10.43 -4.80 23.71
C GLU A 165 -9.38 -5.83 23.30
N ARG A 166 -9.29 -6.08 21.99
CA ARG A 166 -8.38 -7.11 21.44
C ARG A 166 -6.92 -6.87 21.78
N GLY A 167 -6.48 -5.61 21.84
CA GLY A 167 -5.10 -5.25 22.18
C GLY A 167 -4.72 -5.56 23.63
N CYS A 168 -5.68 -5.67 24.54
CA CYS A 168 -5.47 -6.02 25.95
C CYS A 168 -5.45 -7.52 26.22
N GLN A 169 -5.84 -8.35 25.24
CA GLN A 169 -5.87 -9.80 25.42
C GLN A 169 -4.45 -10.34 25.60
N GLN A 170 -4.28 -11.19 26.62
CA GLN A 170 -3.00 -11.86 26.87
C GLN A 170 -2.82 -13.03 25.90
N MET A 171 -1.60 -13.18 25.40
CA MET A 171 -1.26 -14.29 24.53
C MET A 171 -1.02 -15.56 25.35
N THR A 172 -1.55 -16.69 24.89
CA THR A 172 -1.25 -18.02 25.45
C THR A 172 -0.25 -18.75 24.55
N GLY A 173 0.77 -19.37 25.15
CA GLY A 173 1.78 -20.15 24.40
C GLY A 173 2.87 -19.30 23.74
N THR A 174 3.32 -18.24 24.41
CA THR A 174 4.45 -17.41 23.97
C THR A 174 5.75 -18.21 23.87
N PRO A 175 6.62 -17.90 22.88
CA PRO A 175 7.96 -18.48 22.82
C PRO A 175 8.74 -18.18 24.11
N PRO A 176 9.65 -19.06 24.57
CA PRO A 176 10.37 -18.91 25.84
C PRO A 176 11.27 -17.65 25.93
N ASN A 177 11.42 -16.89 24.85
CA ASN A 177 12.15 -15.63 24.79
C ASN A 177 11.31 -14.39 25.17
N LEU A 178 10.00 -14.54 25.39
CA LEU A 178 9.09 -13.46 25.79
C LEU A 178 8.39 -13.78 27.13
N PRO A 179 8.01 -12.75 27.92
CA PRO A 179 7.26 -12.94 29.16
C PRO A 179 5.95 -13.70 28.94
N ASP A 180 5.58 -14.57 29.88
CA ASP A 180 4.39 -15.45 29.79
C ASP A 180 3.04 -14.72 29.78
N SER A 181 3.02 -13.42 30.11
CA SER A 181 1.80 -12.60 30.23
C SER A 181 1.85 -11.31 29.41
N ILE A 182 2.56 -11.30 28.27
CA ILE A 182 2.54 -10.13 27.38
C ILE A 182 1.14 -9.90 26.78
N THR A 183 0.78 -8.63 26.67
CA THR A 183 -0.42 -8.21 25.94
C THR A 183 -0.18 -8.25 24.44
N LEU A 184 -1.24 -8.43 23.64
CA LEU A 184 -1.16 -8.36 22.18
C LEU A 184 -0.53 -7.04 21.70
N LYS A 185 -0.89 -5.92 22.33
CA LYS A 185 -0.29 -4.62 22.05
C LYS A 185 1.24 -4.64 22.24
N GLU A 186 1.70 -5.11 23.39
CA GLU A 186 3.13 -5.15 23.73
C GLU A 186 3.91 -6.11 22.82
N TYR A 187 3.30 -7.23 22.43
CA TYR A 187 3.87 -8.15 21.46
C TYR A 187 4.10 -7.47 20.09
N MET A 188 3.13 -6.69 19.62
CA MET A 188 3.25 -5.98 18.34
C MET A 188 4.26 -4.84 18.36
N GLU A 189 4.32 -4.09 19.48
CA GLU A 189 5.33 -3.06 19.66
C GLU A 189 6.74 -3.67 19.69
N THR A 190 6.90 -4.82 20.35
CA THR A 190 8.22 -5.46 20.52
C THR A 190 8.68 -6.20 19.26
N ASN A 191 7.82 -7.00 18.62
CA ASN A 191 8.23 -7.86 17.49
C ASN A 191 8.06 -7.18 16.13
N PHE A 192 7.04 -6.34 15.98
CA PHE A 192 6.69 -5.72 14.70
C PHE A 192 7.02 -4.22 14.64
N LEU A 193 7.41 -3.60 15.76
CA LEU A 193 7.68 -2.16 15.87
C LEU A 193 6.47 -1.32 15.48
N VAL A 194 5.26 -1.80 15.79
CA VAL A 194 4.00 -1.15 15.40
C VAL A 194 3.46 -0.33 16.56
N LYS A 195 3.39 0.99 16.39
CA LYS A 195 2.84 1.92 17.39
C LYS A 195 1.56 2.59 16.91
N ARG A 196 0.57 2.72 17.81
CA ARG A 196 -0.70 3.39 17.52
C ARG A 196 -0.56 4.91 17.31
N SER A 197 0.39 5.56 17.96
CA SER A 197 0.64 7.00 17.79
C SER A 197 1.12 7.38 16.39
N GLU A 198 1.70 6.43 15.65
CA GLU A 198 2.36 6.68 14.36
C GLU A 198 1.43 6.48 13.15
N ILE A 199 0.15 6.13 13.35
CA ILE A 199 -0.82 5.87 12.25
C ILE A 199 -0.87 7.03 11.25
N TRP A 200 -1.03 8.26 11.74
CA TRP A 200 -1.13 9.44 10.87
C TRP A 200 0.19 9.80 10.19
N GLN A 201 1.33 9.54 10.85
CA GLN A 201 2.65 9.72 10.25
C GLN A 201 2.85 8.72 9.09
N ASN A 202 2.48 7.46 9.31
CA ASN A 202 2.53 6.42 8.30
C ASN A 202 1.64 6.74 7.09
N CYS A 203 0.41 7.23 7.32
CA CYS A 203 -0.46 7.72 6.25
C CYS A 203 0.18 8.90 5.49
N GLY A 204 0.82 9.84 6.19
CA GLY A 204 1.54 10.95 5.57
C GLY A 204 2.70 10.47 4.67
N ILE A 205 3.44 9.44 5.10
CA ILE A 205 4.51 8.83 4.31
C ILE A 205 3.96 8.17 3.04
N LEU A 206 2.81 7.48 3.11
CA LEU A 206 2.15 6.92 1.94
C LEU A 206 1.75 8.02 0.93
N VAL A 207 1.18 9.13 1.40
CA VAL A 207 0.84 10.28 0.55
C VAL A 207 2.09 10.88 -0.09
N ALA A 208 3.17 11.04 0.65
CA ALA A 208 4.45 11.50 0.10
C ALA A 208 4.95 10.58 -1.03
N TRP A 209 4.89 9.26 -0.84
CA TRP A 209 5.23 8.29 -1.88
C TRP A 209 4.33 8.41 -3.11
N ILE A 210 3.01 8.60 -2.93
CA ILE A 210 2.08 8.85 -4.03
C ILE A 210 2.50 10.08 -4.83
N CYS A 211 2.80 11.20 -4.16
CA CYS A 211 3.24 12.43 -4.81
C CYS A 211 4.55 12.23 -5.60
N VAL A 212 5.53 11.53 -5.02
CA VAL A 212 6.80 11.21 -5.68
C VAL A 212 6.57 10.36 -6.93
N LEU A 213 5.78 9.29 -6.84
CA LEU A 213 5.49 8.42 -7.99
C LEU A 213 4.73 9.16 -9.10
N ARG A 214 3.78 10.02 -8.74
CA ARG A 214 3.06 10.84 -9.73
C ARG A 214 4.00 11.83 -10.40
N PHE A 215 4.90 12.47 -9.66
CA PHE A 215 5.92 13.34 -10.25
C PHE A 215 6.83 12.58 -11.22
N LEU A 216 7.32 11.40 -10.84
CA LEU A 216 8.12 10.54 -11.73
C LEU A 216 7.33 10.10 -12.98
N THR A 217 6.04 9.81 -12.81
CA THR A 217 5.14 9.46 -13.91
C THR A 217 4.96 10.61 -14.89
N LEU A 218 4.82 11.85 -14.40
CA LEU A 218 4.77 13.03 -15.24
C LEU A 218 6.06 13.18 -16.07
N LEU A 219 7.23 12.97 -15.45
CA LEU A 219 8.50 13.02 -16.15
C LEU A 219 8.61 11.91 -17.21
N ALA A 220 8.19 10.68 -16.89
CA ALA A 220 8.15 9.59 -17.83
C ALA A 220 7.26 9.92 -19.04
N LEU A 221 6.03 10.39 -18.80
CA LEU A 221 5.11 10.82 -19.87
C LEU A 221 5.68 11.96 -20.73
N ARG A 222 6.46 12.87 -20.14
CA ARG A 222 7.03 14.02 -20.87
C ARG A 222 8.19 13.61 -21.76
N TYR A 223 9.12 12.80 -21.25
CA TYR A 223 10.43 12.55 -21.86
C TYR A 223 10.57 11.17 -22.52
N VAL A 224 9.78 10.18 -22.12
CA VAL A 224 9.86 8.82 -22.66
C VAL A 224 8.84 8.69 -23.79
N ASN A 225 9.32 8.22 -24.95
CA ASN A 225 8.46 7.86 -26.08
C ASN A 225 8.95 6.54 -26.67
N HIS A 226 8.05 5.55 -26.71
CA HIS A 226 8.33 4.20 -27.21
C HIS A 226 7.76 3.94 -28.60
N GLN A 227 7.20 4.95 -29.29
CA GLN A 227 6.80 4.79 -30.68
C GLN A 227 8.04 4.67 -31.58
N THR A 228 8.18 3.55 -32.27
CA THR A 228 9.09 3.43 -33.41
C THR A 228 8.57 4.34 -34.52
N ARG A 229 9.43 5.25 -34.97
CA ARG A 229 9.15 6.22 -36.03
C ARG A 229 9.03 5.55 -37.39
#